data_AF-A0A8I1WYS6-F1
#
_entry.id   AF-A0A8I1WYS6-F1
#
_cell.length_a   1.000
_cell.length_b   1.000
_cell.length_c   1.000
_cell.angle_alpha   90.00
_cell.angle_beta   90.00
_cell.angle_gamma   90.00
#
_symmetry.space_group_name_H-M   'P 1'
#
loop_
_entity.id
_entity.type
_entity.pdbx_description
1 polymer ?
#
loop_
_entity_poly.entity_id
_entity_poly.type
_entity_poly.pdbx_seq_one_letter_code
_entity_poly.pdbx_strand_id
1 'polypeptide(L)'
;MLNLSKKFKDKIDWNYSSNGKLWTYNLTYFEYLKEKKDISLIHDFIENLSSIKDGLEPFPTSLRGINWIKFLTKHEIQDKKIDDSLYAQYYILLDNLEYHLLGNHLLENGFSLLFGAYYFQDDVLYEKAKEILERELDEQALDDGAHFELSPMYHQLMLFRTLDCINLVQNNDWKKQELLVLLKQKASMMLGWLESISFKNGEIPLLNDSANKVAPTSKELFDYANNLKVNIQHSPLSQSGYRKITKQNYECVVDVGEIGASYIPGHAHADSLSFVLHVKGVPFVVDAGTSTYDSGKQRDIERSTKAHNAVEINGENSSEVWGGFRVANRANIVELAEDTSRIKATHDGYNKKFGVLHTREWIFEDKKIIITDSLSKDCSAVARLHFHPDIREEDILERVNIQHSALSVQHYSYSPEFNKTLQALVVEISFVKNLRIEIKI
;
A
#
# COMPACT_ATOMS: atom_id res chain seq x y z
N MET A 1 14.76 1.49 7.48
CA MET A 1 14.42 1.32 6.07
C MET A 1 14.96 0.00 5.55
N LEU A 2 14.11 -0.79 4.90
CA LEU A 2 14.31 -2.20 4.53
C LEU A 2 15.44 -2.40 3.51
N ASN A 3 15.82 -3.65 3.18
CA ASN A 3 16.89 -3.98 2.22
C ASN A 3 18.33 -3.56 2.61
N LEU A 4 18.56 -3.15 3.88
CA LEU A 4 19.91 -2.93 4.42
C LEU A 4 20.35 -4.13 5.26
N SER A 5 21.57 -4.62 5.01
CA SER A 5 22.15 -5.72 5.80
C SER A 5 22.89 -5.20 7.03
N LYS A 6 22.73 -5.87 8.18
CA LYS A 6 23.52 -5.65 9.39
C LYS A 6 24.02 -6.97 9.94
N LYS A 7 25.33 -7.07 10.16
CA LYS A 7 25.95 -8.19 10.87
C LYS A 7 26.23 -7.80 12.32
N PHE A 8 25.65 -8.52 13.26
CA PHE A 8 26.01 -8.46 14.67
C PHE A 8 27.15 -9.46 14.93
N LYS A 9 28.17 -9.05 15.69
CA LYS A 9 29.37 -9.89 15.95
C LYS A 9 29.17 -10.81 17.15
N ASP A 10 28.85 -10.23 18.31
CA ASP A 10 28.81 -10.95 19.58
C ASP A 10 27.37 -11.09 20.11
N LYS A 11 26.62 -9.98 20.16
CA LYS A 11 25.23 -9.94 20.63
C LYS A 11 24.37 -9.14 19.65
N ILE A 12 23.11 -9.54 19.51
CA ILE A 12 22.13 -8.79 18.73
C ILE A 12 21.77 -7.52 19.51
N ASP A 13 21.92 -6.38 18.85
CA ASP A 13 21.36 -5.13 19.35
C ASP A 13 19.92 -5.02 18.88
N TRP A 14 19.00 -5.48 19.72
CA TRP A 14 17.56 -5.45 19.47
C TRP A 14 16.98 -4.02 19.39
N ASN A 15 17.76 -3.00 19.77
CA ASN A 15 17.39 -1.58 19.67
C ASN A 15 18.18 -0.87 18.56
N TYR A 16 18.79 -1.60 17.62
CA TYR A 16 19.63 -1.02 16.57
C TYR A 16 18.85 -0.06 15.67
N SER A 17 19.05 1.24 15.89
CA SER A 17 18.28 2.31 15.25
C SER A 17 19.00 3.01 14.10
N SER A 18 20.27 2.70 13.82
CA SER A 18 21.05 3.42 12.79
C SER A 18 20.49 3.24 11.38
N ASN A 19 19.66 2.22 11.15
CA ASN A 19 18.98 1.99 9.86
C ASN A 19 17.53 2.50 9.87
N GLY A 20 17.09 3.27 10.88
CA GLY A 20 15.74 3.82 10.99
C GLY A 20 14.72 2.86 11.62
N LYS A 21 13.60 3.41 12.12
CA LYS A 21 12.64 2.70 13.00
C LYS A 21 12.04 1.46 12.35
N LEU A 22 11.65 1.53 11.07
CA LEU A 22 11.10 0.39 10.34
C LEU A 22 12.09 -0.78 10.27
N TRP A 23 13.41 -0.51 10.18
CA TRP A 23 14.41 -1.57 10.16
C TRP A 23 14.50 -2.23 11.54
N THR A 24 14.52 -1.43 12.62
CA THR A 24 14.49 -1.92 14.00
C THR A 24 13.28 -2.80 14.24
N TYR A 25 12.10 -2.37 13.78
CA TYR A 25 10.89 -3.18 13.89
C TYR A 25 11.04 -4.52 13.17
N ASN A 26 11.53 -4.52 11.93
CA ASN A 26 11.71 -5.75 11.14
C ASN A 26 12.68 -6.75 11.78
N LEU A 27 13.73 -6.26 12.44
CA LEU A 27 14.62 -7.10 13.25
C LEU A 27 13.82 -7.88 14.32
N THR A 28 12.81 -7.24 14.90
CA THR A 28 11.99 -7.77 16.00
C THR A 28 10.70 -8.47 15.56
N TYR A 29 10.38 -8.52 14.25
CA TYR A 29 9.24 -9.27 13.72
C TYR A 29 9.50 -10.77 13.63
N PHE A 30 10.77 -11.19 13.56
CA PHE A 30 11.17 -12.60 13.40
C PHE A 30 10.66 -13.30 12.13
N GLU A 31 10.29 -12.55 11.08
CA GLU A 31 9.86 -13.14 9.81
C GLU A 31 10.93 -14.04 9.17
N TYR A 32 12.21 -13.68 9.34
CA TYR A 32 13.37 -14.43 8.86
C TYR A 32 13.49 -15.85 9.46
N LEU A 33 12.73 -16.19 10.52
CA LEU A 33 12.65 -17.57 11.03
C LEU A 33 12.02 -18.54 10.01
N LYS A 34 11.28 -18.02 9.02
CA LYS A 34 10.77 -18.82 7.88
C LYS A 34 11.90 -19.49 7.09
N GLU A 35 13.04 -18.81 6.99
CA GLU A 35 14.22 -19.25 6.23
C GLU A 35 15.29 -19.85 7.15
N LYS A 36 15.34 -19.43 8.41
CA LYS A 36 16.36 -19.85 9.38
C LYS A 36 15.75 -20.56 10.59
N LYS A 37 16.03 -21.86 10.73
CA LYS A 37 15.66 -22.64 11.92
C LYS A 37 16.61 -22.36 13.08
N ASP A 38 16.39 -21.27 13.80
CA ASP A 38 17.26 -20.86 14.91
C ASP A 38 16.46 -20.36 16.11
N ILE A 39 16.10 -21.29 16.99
CA ILE A 39 15.37 -21.00 18.24
C ILE A 39 16.19 -20.15 19.22
N SER A 40 17.53 -20.13 19.10
CA SER A 40 18.39 -19.37 20.02
C SER A 40 18.14 -17.86 19.92
N LEU A 41 17.68 -17.37 18.76
CA LEU A 41 17.29 -15.98 18.56
C LEU A 41 16.07 -15.59 19.40
N ILE A 42 15.12 -16.51 19.56
CA ILE A 42 13.94 -16.31 20.43
C ILE A 42 14.39 -16.21 21.88
N HIS A 43 15.24 -17.14 22.34
CA HIS A 43 15.77 -17.09 23.70
C HIS A 43 16.59 -15.82 23.98
N ASP A 44 17.47 -15.40 23.06
CA ASP A 44 18.24 -14.17 23.21
C ASP A 44 17.30 -12.96 23.31
N PHE A 45 16.24 -12.88 22.50
CA PHE A 45 15.25 -11.80 22.63
C PHE A 45 14.55 -11.81 24.00
N ILE A 46 14.12 -13.00 24.46
CA ILE A 46 13.48 -13.17 25.78
C ILE A 46 14.41 -12.71 26.91
N GLU A 47 15.69 -13.08 26.85
CA GLU A 47 16.70 -12.71 27.84
C GLU A 47 17.00 -11.21 27.86
N ASN A 48 16.65 -10.50 26.80
CA ASN A 48 16.89 -9.06 26.67
C ASN A 48 15.63 -8.20 26.82
N LEU A 49 14.43 -8.78 27.02
CA LEU A 49 13.13 -8.07 27.04
C LEU A 49 13.15 -6.78 27.87
N SER A 50 13.73 -6.79 29.07
CA SER A 50 13.77 -5.62 29.95
C SER A 50 14.53 -4.41 29.37
N SER A 51 15.34 -4.62 28.33
CA SER A 51 16.12 -3.58 27.67
C SER A 51 15.56 -3.18 26.30
N ILE A 52 14.62 -3.94 25.75
CA ILE A 52 14.05 -3.72 24.42
C ILE A 52 13.00 -2.61 24.50
N LYS A 53 13.05 -1.67 23.56
CA LYS A 53 12.14 -0.53 23.48
C LYS A 53 11.19 -0.71 22.30
N ASP A 54 11.62 -0.31 21.12
CA ASP A 54 10.80 -0.29 19.90
C ASP A 54 10.16 -1.66 19.59
N GLY A 55 10.86 -2.76 19.87
CA GLY A 55 10.34 -4.11 19.64
C GLY A 55 9.18 -4.54 20.55
N LEU A 56 8.95 -3.84 21.66
CA LEU A 56 7.85 -4.09 22.58
C LEU A 56 6.63 -3.21 22.30
N GLU A 57 6.69 -2.34 21.30
CA GLU A 57 5.50 -1.63 20.84
C GLU A 57 4.45 -2.64 20.28
N PRO A 58 3.15 -2.28 20.26
CA PRO A 58 2.09 -3.23 19.95
C PRO A 58 2.17 -3.80 18.53
N PHE A 59 2.50 -2.99 17.53
CA PHE A 59 2.63 -3.44 16.15
C PHE A 59 3.75 -4.48 15.96
N PRO A 60 5.01 -4.24 16.37
CA PRO A 60 6.04 -5.29 16.33
C PRO A 60 5.72 -6.52 17.16
N THR A 61 5.06 -6.35 18.31
CA THR A 61 4.62 -7.47 19.14
C THR A 61 3.59 -8.34 18.42
N SER A 62 2.66 -7.72 17.69
CA SER A 62 1.65 -8.42 16.90
C SER A 62 2.29 -9.32 15.83
N LEU A 63 3.20 -8.75 15.03
CA LEU A 63 3.89 -9.49 13.96
C LEU A 63 4.81 -10.58 14.52
N ARG A 64 5.54 -10.30 15.62
CA ARG A 64 6.38 -11.28 16.29
C ARG A 64 5.58 -12.47 16.82
N GLY A 65 4.44 -12.21 17.46
CA GLY A 65 3.58 -13.26 18.00
C GLY A 65 3.14 -14.25 16.93
N ILE A 66 2.65 -13.75 15.80
CA ILE A 66 2.26 -14.58 14.65
C ILE A 66 3.45 -15.40 14.12
N ASN A 67 4.61 -14.76 13.92
CA ASN A 67 5.79 -15.43 13.38
C ASN A 67 6.35 -16.49 14.34
N TRP A 68 6.38 -16.22 15.64
CA TRP A 68 6.80 -17.20 16.65
C TRP A 68 5.84 -18.39 16.69
N ILE A 69 4.52 -18.16 16.75
CA ILE A 69 3.52 -19.24 16.75
C ILE A 69 3.68 -20.13 15.51
N LYS A 70 3.80 -19.54 14.32
CA LYS A 70 4.02 -20.29 13.08
C LYS A 70 5.33 -21.10 13.13
N PHE A 71 6.40 -20.51 13.65
CA PHE A 71 7.70 -21.17 13.78
C PHE A 71 7.65 -22.35 14.75
N LEU A 72 7.10 -22.15 15.95
CA LEU A 72 6.98 -23.17 16.99
C LEU A 72 6.09 -24.34 16.50
N THR A 73 4.95 -24.03 15.89
CA THR A 73 4.01 -25.02 15.34
C THR A 73 4.65 -25.83 14.22
N LYS A 74 5.27 -25.15 13.23
CA LYS A 74 5.92 -25.82 12.09
C LYS A 74 7.04 -26.78 12.50
N HIS A 75 7.72 -26.50 13.60
CA HIS A 75 8.86 -27.27 14.07
C HIS A 75 8.56 -28.12 15.30
N GLU A 76 7.30 -28.19 15.73
CA GLU A 76 6.84 -28.97 16.88
C GLU A 76 7.66 -28.67 18.16
N ILE A 77 8.01 -27.40 18.34
CA ILE A 77 8.81 -26.94 19.48
C ILE A 77 7.90 -26.72 20.68
N GLN A 78 8.18 -27.42 21.77
CA GLN A 78 7.55 -27.19 23.07
C GLN A 78 8.60 -26.63 24.03
N ASP A 79 8.49 -25.35 24.35
CA ASP A 79 9.41 -24.68 25.26
C ASP A 79 8.65 -23.75 26.20
N LYS A 80 8.58 -24.14 27.47
CA LYS A 80 7.83 -23.42 28.48
C LYS A 80 8.30 -21.97 28.65
N LYS A 81 9.61 -21.68 28.53
CA LYS A 81 10.14 -20.32 28.68
C LYS A 81 9.65 -19.43 27.53
N ILE A 82 9.58 -19.98 26.32
CA ILE A 82 9.05 -19.27 25.16
C ILE A 82 7.54 -19.05 25.32
N ASP A 83 6.79 -20.09 25.66
CA ASP A 83 5.34 -20.01 25.84
C ASP A 83 4.94 -19.02 26.94
N ASP A 84 5.58 -19.08 28.11
CA ASP A 84 5.34 -18.14 29.22
C ASP A 84 5.61 -16.69 28.79
N SER A 85 6.70 -16.45 28.04
CA SER A 85 7.06 -15.12 27.55
C SER A 85 6.10 -14.61 26.49
N LEU A 86 5.72 -15.47 25.54
CA LEU A 86 4.81 -15.13 24.46
C LEU A 86 3.40 -14.85 25.00
N TYR A 87 2.92 -15.65 25.94
CA TYR A 87 1.63 -15.43 26.61
C TYR A 87 1.60 -14.07 27.34
N ALA A 88 2.65 -13.75 28.10
CA ALA A 88 2.76 -12.45 28.76
C ALA A 88 2.78 -11.28 27.76
N GLN A 89 3.46 -11.43 26.63
CA GLN A 89 3.47 -10.42 25.55
C GLN A 89 2.07 -10.21 24.95
N TYR A 90 1.26 -11.27 24.81
CA TYR A 90 -0.12 -11.15 24.33
C TYR A 90 -1.02 -10.39 25.30
N TYR A 91 -0.85 -10.58 26.61
CA TYR A 91 -1.60 -9.80 27.60
C TYR A 91 -1.14 -8.33 27.64
N ILE A 92 0.15 -8.06 27.45
CA ILE A 92 0.63 -6.68 27.26
C ILE A 92 0.02 -6.07 26.00
N LEU A 93 -0.04 -6.81 24.89
CA LEU A 93 -0.69 -6.36 23.66
C LEU A 93 -2.18 -6.06 23.88
N LEU A 94 -2.88 -6.94 24.58
CA LEU A 94 -4.29 -6.78 24.93
C LEU A 94 -4.55 -5.46 25.69
N ASP A 95 -3.65 -5.07 26.58
CA ASP A 95 -3.74 -3.83 27.35
C ASP A 95 -3.30 -2.57 26.58
N ASN A 96 -2.63 -2.73 25.43
CA ASN A 96 -1.97 -1.64 24.68
C ASN A 96 -2.37 -1.58 23.20
N LEU A 97 -3.57 -2.03 22.86
CA LEU A 97 -4.10 -2.00 21.50
C LEU A 97 -4.00 -0.61 20.85
N GLU A 98 -3.69 -0.56 19.56
CA GLU A 98 -3.36 0.67 18.83
C GLU A 98 -4.61 1.46 18.38
N TYR A 99 -5.59 1.65 19.27
CA TYR A 99 -6.77 2.49 19.04
C TYR A 99 -6.46 3.96 18.74
N HIS A 100 -5.25 4.40 19.04
CA HIS A 100 -4.76 5.75 18.74
C HIS A 100 -4.19 5.89 17.33
N LEU A 101 -3.82 4.77 16.68
CA LEU A 101 -3.36 4.74 15.28
C LEU A 101 -4.44 4.21 14.34
N LEU A 102 -5.29 3.28 14.79
CA LEU A 102 -6.34 2.62 13.99
C LEU A 102 -5.77 1.97 12.72
N GLY A 103 -6.60 1.77 11.68
CA GLY A 103 -6.18 1.27 10.37
C GLY A 103 -5.46 -0.07 10.42
N ASN A 104 -4.46 -0.23 9.56
CA ASN A 104 -3.72 -1.48 9.45
C ASN A 104 -3.07 -1.93 10.78
N HIS A 105 -2.71 -1.00 11.67
CA HIS A 105 -2.11 -1.30 12.97
C HIS A 105 -3.10 -2.03 13.89
N LEU A 106 -4.29 -1.47 14.08
CA LEU A 106 -5.30 -2.08 14.94
C LEU A 106 -5.80 -3.41 14.35
N LEU A 107 -5.92 -3.49 13.03
CA LEU A 107 -6.31 -4.72 12.35
C LEU A 107 -5.22 -5.83 12.51
N GLU A 108 -3.94 -5.49 12.42
CA GLU A 108 -2.82 -6.40 12.74
C GLU A 108 -2.83 -6.85 14.20
N ASN A 109 -3.19 -5.98 15.16
CA ASN A 109 -3.39 -6.40 16.55
C ASN A 109 -4.50 -7.47 16.65
N GLY A 110 -5.63 -7.25 15.97
CA GLY A 110 -6.74 -8.20 15.93
C GLY A 110 -6.35 -9.56 15.35
N PHE A 111 -5.63 -9.58 14.23
CA PHE A 111 -5.10 -10.81 13.64
C PHE A 111 -4.15 -11.54 14.61
N SER A 112 -3.24 -10.81 15.25
CA SER A 112 -2.28 -11.43 16.16
C SER A 112 -2.96 -12.00 17.41
N LEU A 113 -3.92 -11.29 17.99
CA LEU A 113 -4.71 -11.79 19.12
C LEU A 113 -5.45 -13.09 18.75
N LEU A 114 -5.97 -13.21 17.52
CA LEU A 114 -6.60 -14.45 17.07
C LEU A 114 -5.59 -15.62 17.05
N PHE A 115 -4.37 -15.39 16.55
CA PHE A 115 -3.30 -16.38 16.60
C PHE A 115 -2.96 -16.79 18.04
N GLY A 116 -2.76 -15.81 18.93
CA GLY A 116 -2.50 -16.06 20.36
C GLY A 116 -3.63 -16.84 21.02
N ALA A 117 -4.88 -16.47 20.74
CA ALA A 117 -6.06 -17.14 21.27
C ALA A 117 -6.09 -18.63 20.89
N TYR A 118 -5.91 -18.97 19.60
CA TYR A 118 -5.89 -20.37 19.17
C TYR A 118 -4.69 -21.16 19.70
N TYR A 119 -3.51 -20.54 19.76
CA TYR A 119 -2.31 -21.20 20.23
C TYR A 119 -2.39 -21.55 21.72
N PHE A 120 -2.89 -20.62 22.55
CA PHE A 120 -3.00 -20.80 24.01
C PHE A 120 -4.38 -21.31 24.46
N GLN A 121 -5.34 -21.46 23.55
CA GLN A 121 -6.74 -21.75 23.86
C GLN A 121 -7.34 -20.76 24.88
N ASP A 122 -7.09 -19.47 24.66
CA ASP A 122 -7.45 -18.38 25.57
C ASP A 122 -8.70 -17.61 25.11
N ASP A 123 -9.79 -17.75 25.88
CA ASP A 123 -11.08 -17.12 25.58
C ASP A 123 -11.03 -15.58 25.61
N VAL A 124 -10.22 -14.97 26.48
CA VAL A 124 -10.13 -13.51 26.61
C VAL A 124 -9.48 -12.91 25.36
N LEU A 125 -8.39 -13.52 24.90
CA LEU A 125 -7.75 -13.13 23.63
C LEU A 125 -8.72 -13.33 22.45
N TYR A 126 -9.47 -14.44 22.44
CA TYR A 126 -10.43 -14.73 21.37
C TYR A 126 -11.54 -13.69 21.27
N GLU A 127 -12.22 -13.37 22.38
CA GLU A 127 -13.33 -12.41 22.36
C GLU A 127 -12.85 -11.02 21.91
N LYS A 128 -11.66 -10.59 22.35
CA LYS A 128 -11.09 -9.32 21.88
C LYS A 128 -10.70 -9.38 20.39
N ALA A 129 -10.09 -10.46 19.94
CA ALA A 129 -9.75 -10.64 18.52
C ALA A 129 -11.01 -10.59 17.65
N LYS A 130 -12.06 -11.30 18.05
CA LYS A 130 -13.36 -11.30 17.37
C LYS A 130 -13.96 -9.89 17.28
N GLU A 131 -14.02 -9.17 18.39
CA GLU A 131 -14.52 -7.79 18.44
C GLU A 131 -13.79 -6.87 17.45
N ILE A 132 -12.45 -6.94 17.42
CA ILE A 132 -11.63 -6.12 16.53
C ILE A 132 -11.84 -6.55 15.08
N LEU A 133 -11.74 -7.85 14.78
CA LEU A 133 -11.81 -8.35 13.41
C LEU A 133 -13.18 -8.11 12.77
N GLU A 134 -14.27 -8.29 13.51
CA GLU A 134 -15.62 -7.97 13.03
C GLU A 134 -15.74 -6.50 12.67
N ARG A 135 -15.33 -5.60 13.58
CA ARG A 135 -15.43 -4.15 13.33
C ARG A 135 -14.48 -3.66 12.23
N GLU A 136 -13.21 -4.02 12.32
CA GLU A 136 -12.17 -3.46 11.45
C GLU A 136 -12.20 -4.05 10.04
N LEU A 137 -12.59 -5.32 9.84
CA LEU A 137 -12.78 -5.83 8.48
C LEU A 137 -14.05 -5.27 7.81
N ASP A 138 -15.05 -4.86 8.61
CA ASP A 138 -16.21 -4.14 8.08
C ASP A 138 -15.88 -2.70 7.69
N GLU A 139 -15.06 -2.00 8.47
CA GLU A 139 -14.63 -0.63 8.16
C GLU A 139 -13.58 -0.58 7.04
N GLN A 140 -12.57 -1.45 7.10
CA GLN A 140 -11.34 -1.29 6.31
C GLN A 140 -11.38 -2.01 4.96
N ALA A 141 -12.38 -2.85 4.69
CA ALA A 141 -12.61 -3.45 3.37
C ALA A 141 -13.81 -2.74 2.71
N LEU A 142 -13.50 -1.94 1.69
CA LEU A 142 -14.48 -1.17 0.93
C LEU A 142 -15.44 -2.07 0.14
N ASP A 143 -16.55 -1.51 -0.34
CA ASP A 143 -17.60 -2.21 -1.09
C ASP A 143 -17.08 -2.86 -2.39
N ASP A 144 -16.06 -2.27 -3.01
CA ASP A 144 -15.37 -2.83 -4.17
C ASP A 144 -14.23 -3.79 -3.83
N GLY A 145 -14.00 -4.04 -2.53
CA GLY A 145 -13.01 -4.97 -1.99
C GLY A 145 -11.65 -4.35 -1.66
N ALA A 146 -11.41 -3.07 -1.97
CA ALA A 146 -10.15 -2.43 -1.65
C ALA A 146 -9.91 -2.35 -0.14
N HIS A 147 -8.65 -2.31 0.26
CA HIS A 147 -8.34 -1.85 1.62
C HIS A 147 -8.42 -0.32 1.65
N PHE A 148 -9.06 0.23 2.67
CA PHE A 148 -9.43 1.64 2.76
C PHE A 148 -8.25 2.64 2.81
N GLU A 149 -7.00 2.18 3.03
CA GLU A 149 -5.79 3.01 2.94
C GLU A 149 -5.34 3.25 1.50
N LEU A 150 -5.96 2.56 0.52
CA LEU A 150 -5.74 2.75 -0.91
C LEU A 150 -4.27 2.58 -1.34
N SER A 151 -3.49 1.79 -0.61
CA SER A 151 -2.18 1.30 -1.05
C SER A 151 -2.31 -0.16 -1.51
N PRO A 152 -2.03 -0.46 -2.79
CA PRO A 152 -2.00 -1.84 -3.28
C PRO A 152 -1.07 -2.77 -2.49
N MET A 153 0.07 -2.28 -1.97
CA MET A 153 0.96 -3.05 -1.11
C MET A 153 0.31 -3.40 0.24
N TYR A 154 -0.30 -2.41 0.92
CA TYR A 154 -0.98 -2.66 2.20
C TYR A 154 -2.22 -3.54 2.03
N HIS A 155 -2.93 -3.40 0.91
CA HIS A 155 -4.00 -4.33 0.56
C HIS A 155 -3.50 -5.78 0.50
N GLN A 156 -2.38 -6.04 -0.18
CA GLN A 156 -1.78 -7.39 -0.24
C GLN A 156 -1.39 -7.90 1.16
N LEU A 157 -0.85 -7.05 2.04
CA LEU A 157 -0.54 -7.43 3.43
C LEU A 157 -1.79 -7.81 4.23
N MET A 158 -2.86 -7.00 4.15
CA MET A 158 -4.11 -7.27 4.88
C MET A 158 -4.84 -8.50 4.33
N LEU A 159 -4.80 -8.71 3.01
CA LEU A 159 -5.32 -9.93 2.39
C LEU A 159 -4.54 -11.15 2.87
N PHE A 160 -3.20 -11.08 2.89
CA PHE A 160 -2.36 -12.17 3.41
C PHE A 160 -2.74 -12.56 4.84
N ARG A 161 -2.91 -11.58 5.73
CA ARG A 161 -3.32 -11.83 7.12
C ARG A 161 -4.72 -12.40 7.25
N THR A 162 -5.65 -11.95 6.41
CA THR A 162 -7.00 -12.50 6.36
C THR A 162 -6.97 -13.98 5.94
N LEU A 163 -6.20 -14.32 4.90
CA LEU A 163 -6.00 -15.71 4.47
C LEU A 163 -5.31 -16.57 5.55
N ASP A 164 -4.32 -16.01 6.26
CA ASP A 164 -3.69 -16.67 7.41
C ASP A 164 -4.70 -17.01 8.52
N CYS A 165 -5.62 -16.10 8.82
CA CYS A 165 -6.66 -16.33 9.82
C CYS A 165 -7.69 -17.35 9.34
N ILE A 166 -8.04 -17.38 8.05
CA ILE A 166 -8.86 -18.45 7.46
C ILE A 166 -8.16 -19.79 7.64
N ASN A 167 -6.87 -19.88 7.31
CA ASN A 167 -6.09 -21.10 7.48
C ASN A 167 -6.05 -21.56 8.94
N LEU A 168 -5.84 -20.64 9.88
CA LEU A 168 -5.85 -20.92 11.32
C LEU A 168 -7.21 -21.47 11.77
N VAL A 169 -8.29 -20.74 11.52
CA VAL A 169 -9.64 -21.09 12.00
C VAL A 169 -10.18 -22.36 11.33
N GLN A 170 -9.93 -22.55 10.03
CA GLN A 170 -10.45 -23.70 9.28
C GLN A 170 -9.83 -25.04 9.72
N ASN A 171 -8.58 -25.03 10.20
CA ASN A 171 -7.83 -26.23 10.53
C ASN A 171 -7.75 -26.51 12.05
N ASN A 172 -8.52 -25.80 12.87
CA ASN A 172 -8.53 -25.98 14.32
C ASN A 172 -9.97 -26.03 14.86
N ASP A 173 -10.22 -26.94 15.81
CA ASP A 173 -11.56 -27.22 16.33
C ASP A 173 -11.82 -26.64 17.74
N TRP A 174 -10.90 -25.83 18.28
CA TRP A 174 -11.02 -25.28 19.64
C TRP A 174 -12.24 -24.37 19.81
N LYS A 175 -12.51 -23.49 18.83
CA LYS A 175 -13.68 -22.61 18.81
C LYS A 175 -14.61 -22.97 17.65
N LYS A 176 -15.88 -22.60 17.79
CA LYS A 176 -16.80 -22.60 16.65
C LYS A 176 -16.22 -21.69 15.57
N GLN A 177 -16.26 -22.14 14.32
CA GLN A 177 -15.71 -21.43 13.16
C GLN A 177 -16.58 -20.23 12.73
N GLU A 178 -17.12 -19.46 13.68
CA GLU A 178 -18.05 -18.35 13.45
C GLU A 178 -17.38 -17.24 12.62
N LEU A 179 -16.14 -16.89 12.96
CA LEU A 179 -15.32 -15.92 12.22
C LEU A 179 -15.00 -16.37 10.78
N LEU A 180 -15.06 -17.68 10.48
CA LEU A 180 -14.65 -18.20 9.18
C LEU A 180 -15.51 -17.65 8.05
N VAL A 181 -16.80 -17.44 8.31
CA VAL A 181 -17.75 -16.89 7.33
C VAL A 181 -17.35 -15.47 6.96
N LEU A 182 -17.15 -14.60 7.96
CA LEU A 182 -16.72 -13.22 7.76
C LEU A 182 -15.37 -13.16 7.03
N LEU A 183 -14.38 -13.90 7.52
CA LEU A 183 -13.03 -13.88 6.94
C LEU A 183 -13.04 -14.31 5.46
N LYS A 184 -13.78 -15.37 5.11
CA LYS A 184 -13.91 -15.82 3.72
C LYS A 184 -14.64 -14.81 2.85
N GLN A 185 -15.70 -14.19 3.36
CA GLN A 185 -16.41 -13.14 2.65
C GLN A 185 -15.48 -11.98 2.33
N LYS A 186 -14.77 -11.45 3.33
CA LYS A 186 -13.86 -10.31 3.16
C LYS A 186 -12.69 -10.64 2.24
N ALA A 187 -12.05 -11.80 2.44
CA ALA A 187 -11.00 -12.27 1.54
C ALA A 187 -11.49 -12.41 0.08
N SER A 188 -12.71 -12.90 -0.15
CA SER A 188 -13.25 -13.04 -1.51
C SER A 188 -13.38 -11.71 -2.25
N MET A 189 -13.81 -10.65 -1.57
CA MET A 189 -13.92 -9.31 -2.11
C MET A 189 -12.52 -8.70 -2.35
N MET A 190 -11.62 -8.85 -1.37
CA MET A 190 -10.25 -8.36 -1.49
C MET A 190 -9.50 -9.00 -2.66
N LEU A 191 -9.66 -10.32 -2.86
CA LEU A 191 -9.11 -11.02 -4.02
C LEU A 191 -9.64 -10.46 -5.34
N GLY A 192 -10.95 -10.15 -5.41
CA GLY A 192 -11.56 -9.58 -6.61
C GLY A 192 -11.04 -8.19 -6.93
N TRP A 193 -10.81 -7.36 -5.91
CA TRP A 193 -10.17 -6.06 -6.08
C TRP A 193 -8.72 -6.20 -6.55
N LEU A 194 -7.92 -7.07 -5.91
CA LEU A 194 -6.53 -7.31 -6.28
C LEU A 194 -6.39 -7.76 -7.73
N GLU A 195 -7.24 -8.69 -8.17
CA GLU A 195 -7.26 -9.15 -9.57
C GLU A 195 -7.66 -8.03 -10.52
N SER A 196 -8.59 -7.17 -10.11
CA SER A 196 -9.05 -6.05 -10.92
C SER A 196 -8.01 -4.94 -11.07
N ILE A 197 -7.18 -4.69 -10.06
CA ILE A 197 -6.17 -3.62 -10.09
C ILE A 197 -4.80 -4.09 -10.62
N SER A 198 -4.42 -5.36 -10.40
CA SER A 198 -3.14 -5.91 -10.87
C SER A 198 -3.07 -5.97 -12.39
N PHE A 199 -1.92 -5.64 -12.97
CA PHE A 199 -1.65 -5.78 -14.40
C PHE A 199 -1.59 -7.25 -14.84
N LYS A 200 -1.72 -7.54 -16.14
CA LYS A 200 -1.67 -8.92 -16.66
C LYS A 200 -0.35 -9.64 -16.38
N ASN A 201 0.74 -8.90 -16.17
CA ASN A 201 2.04 -9.46 -15.78
C ASN A 201 2.10 -9.84 -14.29
N GLY A 202 1.04 -9.58 -13.52
CA GLY A 202 0.90 -9.88 -12.10
C GLY A 202 1.38 -8.75 -11.17
N GLU A 203 1.91 -7.66 -11.70
CA GLU A 203 2.37 -6.53 -10.90
C GLU A 203 1.20 -5.67 -10.41
N ILE A 204 1.38 -5.04 -9.25
CA ILE A 204 0.47 -4.01 -8.74
C ILE A 204 0.99 -2.62 -9.14
N PRO A 205 0.11 -1.62 -9.32
CA PRO A 205 0.57 -0.25 -9.48
C PRO A 205 1.16 0.26 -8.16
N LEU A 206 2.26 1.01 -8.21
CA LEU A 206 2.95 1.55 -7.02
C LEU A 206 2.30 2.85 -6.51
N LEU A 207 0.97 2.83 -6.34
CA LEU A 207 0.19 3.99 -5.89
C LEU A 207 0.28 4.15 -4.37
N ASN A 208 0.24 5.40 -3.91
CA ASN A 208 0.39 5.75 -2.49
C ASN A 208 1.67 5.12 -1.89
N ASP A 209 1.64 4.72 -0.62
CA ASP A 209 2.72 3.95 -0.02
C ASP A 209 2.75 2.49 -0.50
N SER A 210 3.21 2.27 -1.73
CA SER A 210 3.47 0.95 -2.28
C SER A 210 4.92 0.79 -2.74
N ALA A 211 5.51 -0.36 -2.40
CA ALA A 211 6.85 -0.74 -2.81
C ALA A 211 6.91 -2.26 -3.03
N ASN A 212 7.78 -2.70 -3.95
CA ASN A 212 7.99 -4.12 -4.21
C ASN A 212 8.76 -4.79 -3.07
N LYS A 213 8.61 -6.12 -2.97
CA LYS A 213 9.33 -7.01 -2.03
C LYS A 213 9.05 -6.75 -0.54
N VAL A 214 7.87 -6.22 -0.22
CA VAL A 214 7.39 -6.05 1.15
C VAL A 214 6.23 -7.01 1.44
N ALA A 215 5.24 -7.01 0.55
CA ALA A 215 4.11 -7.93 0.61
C ALA A 215 4.34 -9.19 -0.23
N PRO A 216 3.64 -10.31 0.05
CA PRO A 216 3.54 -11.42 -0.90
C PRO A 216 3.02 -10.94 -2.26
N THR A 217 3.48 -11.57 -3.33
CA THR A 217 3.04 -11.25 -4.69
C THR A 217 1.57 -11.62 -4.91
N SER A 218 0.90 -10.96 -5.87
CA SER A 218 -0.50 -11.29 -6.22
C SER A 218 -0.65 -12.78 -6.57
N LYS A 219 0.33 -13.36 -7.28
CA LYS A 219 0.34 -14.79 -7.60
C LYS A 219 0.33 -15.66 -6.34
N GLU A 220 1.20 -15.38 -5.37
CA GLU A 220 1.26 -16.13 -4.12
C GLU A 220 -0.04 -16.03 -3.32
N LEU A 221 -0.70 -14.86 -3.34
CA LEU A 221 -1.99 -14.67 -2.67
C LEU A 221 -3.13 -15.44 -3.35
N PHE A 222 -3.20 -15.44 -4.68
CA PHE A 222 -4.18 -16.25 -5.42
C PHE A 222 -3.95 -17.74 -5.20
N ASP A 223 -2.69 -18.20 -5.23
CA ASP A 223 -2.34 -19.59 -4.94
C ASP A 223 -2.73 -19.98 -3.50
N TYR A 224 -2.50 -19.10 -2.53
CA TYR A 224 -2.89 -19.33 -1.14
C TYR A 224 -4.42 -19.39 -0.97
N ALA A 225 -5.16 -18.45 -1.56
CA ALA A 225 -6.62 -18.45 -1.55
C ALA A 225 -7.22 -19.71 -2.19
N ASN A 226 -6.66 -20.17 -3.31
CA ASN A 226 -7.07 -21.40 -3.99
C ASN A 226 -6.88 -22.62 -3.08
N ASN A 227 -5.74 -22.72 -2.38
CA ASN A 227 -5.49 -23.80 -1.42
C ASN A 227 -6.50 -23.80 -0.25
N LEU A 228 -6.93 -22.61 0.17
CA LEU A 228 -7.95 -22.43 1.22
C LEU A 228 -9.38 -22.56 0.72
N LYS A 229 -9.58 -22.78 -0.59
CA LYS A 229 -10.90 -22.84 -1.25
C LYS A 229 -11.72 -21.57 -1.01
N VAL A 230 -11.07 -20.42 -1.07
CA VAL A 230 -11.73 -19.11 -1.04
C VAL A 230 -12.02 -18.71 -2.48
N ASN A 231 -13.30 -18.50 -2.80
CA ASN A 231 -13.70 -18.04 -4.13
C ASN A 231 -13.40 -16.55 -4.28
N ILE A 232 -13.12 -16.12 -5.51
CA ILE A 232 -12.96 -14.70 -5.84
C ILE A 232 -14.34 -14.11 -6.13
N GLN A 233 -14.64 -12.97 -5.52
CA GLN A 233 -15.85 -12.19 -5.79
C GLN A 233 -15.47 -10.89 -6.46
N HIS A 234 -15.90 -10.71 -7.72
CA HIS A 234 -15.68 -9.47 -8.45
C HIS A 234 -16.76 -8.44 -8.16
N SER A 235 -16.31 -7.22 -7.87
CA SER A 235 -17.11 -6.00 -7.86
C SER A 235 -16.49 -5.00 -8.83
N PRO A 236 -17.28 -4.13 -9.48
CA PRO A 236 -16.73 -3.01 -10.23
C PRO A 236 -15.88 -2.12 -9.30
N LEU A 237 -14.68 -1.75 -9.75
CA LEU A 237 -13.87 -0.73 -9.06
C LEU A 237 -14.69 0.56 -8.96
N SER A 238 -14.92 1.03 -7.73
CA SER A 238 -15.86 2.11 -7.46
C SER A 238 -15.40 2.94 -6.26
N GLN A 239 -15.74 2.52 -5.04
CA GLN A 239 -15.50 3.25 -3.79
C GLN A 239 -14.02 3.54 -3.54
N SER A 240 -13.10 2.66 -3.97
CA SER A 240 -11.66 2.89 -3.85
C SER A 240 -11.16 4.04 -4.72
N GLY A 241 -11.99 4.54 -5.66
CA GLY A 241 -11.64 5.63 -6.56
C GLY A 241 -10.78 5.22 -7.75
N TYR A 242 -10.26 4.00 -7.78
CA TYR A 242 -9.48 3.52 -8.91
C TYR A 242 -10.37 3.06 -10.05
N ARG A 243 -9.90 3.22 -11.28
CA ARG A 243 -10.47 2.57 -12.46
C ARG A 243 -9.36 1.94 -13.26
N LYS A 244 -9.62 0.77 -13.84
CA LYS A 244 -8.69 0.11 -14.74
C LYS A 244 -9.31 -0.07 -16.12
N ILE A 245 -8.64 0.45 -17.13
CA ILE A 245 -8.96 0.24 -18.54
C ILE A 245 -8.00 -0.78 -19.12
N THR A 246 -8.56 -1.85 -19.67
CA THR A 246 -7.80 -2.90 -20.36
C THR A 246 -8.18 -2.94 -21.83
N LYS A 247 -7.20 -2.75 -22.71
CA LYS A 247 -7.32 -2.89 -24.16
C LYS A 247 -6.38 -4.01 -24.64
N GLN A 248 -6.37 -4.25 -25.95
CA GLN A 248 -5.51 -5.28 -26.54
C GLN A 248 -4.02 -5.02 -26.28
N ASN A 249 -3.58 -3.76 -26.43
CA ASN A 249 -2.16 -3.40 -26.41
C ASN A 249 -1.73 -2.63 -25.17
N TYR A 250 -2.63 -2.33 -24.23
CA TYR A 250 -2.28 -1.58 -23.03
C TYR A 250 -3.26 -1.80 -21.88
N GLU A 251 -2.80 -1.48 -20.68
CA GLU A 251 -3.57 -1.42 -19.44
C GLU A 251 -3.28 -0.09 -18.75
N CYS A 252 -4.33 0.64 -18.37
CA CYS A 252 -4.20 1.93 -17.69
C CYS A 252 -5.00 1.90 -16.39
N VAL A 253 -4.36 2.26 -15.27
CA VAL A 253 -5.03 2.49 -13.99
C VAL A 253 -5.06 3.99 -13.76
N VAL A 254 -6.24 4.55 -13.50
CA VAL A 254 -6.43 5.97 -13.16
C VAL A 254 -6.96 6.10 -11.75
N ASP A 255 -6.54 7.17 -11.07
CA ASP A 255 -7.06 7.57 -9.77
C ASP A 255 -8.09 8.69 -9.94
N VAL A 256 -9.36 8.36 -9.67
CA VAL A 256 -10.46 9.32 -9.58
C VAL A 256 -11.12 9.24 -8.20
N GLY A 257 -10.30 8.91 -7.18
CA GLY A 257 -10.71 8.73 -5.80
C GLY A 257 -10.57 9.95 -4.93
N GLU A 258 -11.21 9.84 -3.77
CA GLU A 258 -10.88 10.68 -2.62
C GLU A 258 -9.74 10.03 -1.82
N ILE A 259 -9.05 10.83 -1.02
CA ILE A 259 -8.07 10.32 -0.07
C ILE A 259 -8.78 9.41 0.95
N GLY A 260 -8.44 8.12 0.91
CA GLY A 260 -8.92 7.07 1.80
C GLY A 260 -8.43 7.21 3.25
N ALA A 261 -8.93 6.32 4.12
CA ALA A 261 -8.70 6.32 5.55
C ALA A 261 -8.83 7.73 6.16
N SER A 262 -10.01 8.32 6.01
CA SER A 262 -10.22 9.77 6.16
C SER A 262 -9.80 10.34 7.53
N TYR A 263 -9.78 9.53 8.58
CA TYR A 263 -9.34 9.92 9.91
C TYR A 263 -7.83 9.74 10.15
N ILE A 264 -7.14 8.95 9.33
CA ILE A 264 -5.70 8.60 9.42
C ILE A 264 -5.05 8.40 8.04
N PRO A 265 -4.99 9.42 7.16
CA PRO A 265 -4.44 9.28 5.81
C PRO A 265 -2.89 9.22 5.81
N GLY A 266 -2.31 8.30 6.60
CA GLY A 266 -0.87 8.17 6.79
C GLY A 266 -0.15 7.83 5.50
N HIS A 267 -0.78 6.99 4.69
CA HIS A 267 -0.23 6.41 3.47
C HIS A 267 -0.63 7.14 2.19
N ALA A 268 -1.49 8.15 2.28
CA ALA A 268 -2.01 8.89 1.14
C ALA A 268 -0.99 9.89 0.59
N HIS A 269 -0.99 10.10 -0.73
CA HIS A 269 -0.14 11.10 -1.39
C HIS A 269 -1.00 12.28 -1.90
N ALA A 270 -0.35 13.27 -2.50
CA ALA A 270 -1.02 14.37 -3.21
C ALA A 270 -1.12 14.07 -4.72
N ASP A 271 -1.74 12.95 -5.04
CA ASP A 271 -1.71 12.28 -6.36
C ASP A 271 -3.05 12.30 -7.11
N SER A 272 -4.03 13.10 -6.68
CA SER A 272 -5.36 13.16 -7.30
C SER A 272 -5.29 13.32 -8.82
N LEU A 273 -6.06 12.48 -9.53
CA LEU A 273 -6.08 12.40 -11.00
C LEU A 273 -4.77 11.89 -11.63
N SER A 274 -3.90 11.23 -10.86
CA SER A 274 -2.76 10.48 -11.36
C SER A 274 -3.21 9.22 -12.11
N PHE A 275 -2.29 8.63 -12.86
CA PHE A 275 -2.50 7.38 -13.58
C PHE A 275 -1.18 6.65 -13.82
N VAL A 276 -1.28 5.37 -14.14
CA VAL A 276 -0.15 4.54 -14.58
C VAL A 276 -0.56 3.72 -15.81
N LEU A 277 0.39 3.45 -16.71
CA LEU A 277 0.14 2.85 -18.01
C LEU A 277 1.19 1.78 -18.32
N HIS A 278 0.70 0.57 -18.60
CA HIS A 278 1.49 -0.51 -19.19
C HIS A 278 1.18 -0.61 -20.67
N VAL A 279 2.21 -0.64 -21.52
CA VAL A 279 2.10 -0.82 -22.97
C VAL A 279 2.67 -2.19 -23.32
N LYS A 280 1.89 -3.02 -24.02
CA LYS A 280 2.26 -4.39 -24.44
C LYS A 280 2.79 -5.24 -23.27
N GLY A 281 2.20 -5.07 -22.09
CA GLY A 281 2.55 -5.81 -20.87
C GLY A 281 3.79 -5.31 -20.13
N VAL A 282 4.42 -4.20 -20.56
CA VAL A 282 5.57 -3.59 -19.87
C VAL A 282 5.20 -2.21 -19.29
N PRO A 283 5.76 -1.82 -18.14
CA PRO A 283 5.56 -0.49 -17.57
C PRO A 283 6.05 0.62 -18.52
N PHE A 284 5.22 1.63 -18.76
CA PHE A 284 5.56 2.78 -19.59
C PHE A 284 5.49 4.09 -18.79
N VAL A 285 4.28 4.50 -18.37
CA VAL A 285 4.08 5.59 -17.41
C VAL A 285 3.86 4.97 -16.03
N VAL A 286 4.66 5.35 -15.04
CA VAL A 286 4.68 4.73 -13.70
C VAL A 286 4.50 5.79 -12.62
N ASP A 287 4.17 5.36 -11.41
CA ASP A 287 4.30 6.22 -10.23
C ASP A 287 5.77 6.30 -9.81
N ALA A 288 6.18 7.38 -9.14
CA ALA A 288 7.53 7.47 -8.61
C ALA A 288 7.79 6.46 -7.47
N GLY A 289 6.75 6.03 -6.76
CA GLY A 289 6.84 5.05 -5.68
C GLY A 289 7.45 5.60 -4.39
N THR A 290 7.63 4.72 -3.40
CA THR A 290 8.10 5.08 -2.05
C THR A 290 9.41 4.37 -1.70
N SER A 291 10.45 5.13 -1.37
CA SER A 291 11.75 4.57 -0.94
C SER A 291 11.96 4.62 0.57
N THR A 292 11.21 5.46 1.29
CA THR A 292 11.42 5.78 2.70
C THR A 292 10.13 6.08 3.44
N TYR A 293 10.13 5.81 4.74
CA TYR A 293 9.15 6.37 5.70
C TYR A 293 9.78 7.36 6.69
N ASP A 294 11.11 7.47 6.68
CA ASP A 294 11.81 8.43 7.52
C ASP A 294 11.49 9.84 7.02
N SER A 295 11.05 10.71 7.94
CA SER A 295 10.74 12.10 7.64
C SER A 295 11.94 12.82 7.04
N GLY A 296 11.70 13.59 5.97
CA GLY A 296 12.73 14.38 5.31
C GLY A 296 12.39 14.64 3.85
N LYS A 297 13.28 15.37 3.17
CA LYS A 297 13.05 15.87 1.80
C LYS A 297 12.62 14.78 0.81
N GLN A 298 13.22 13.59 0.89
CA GLN A 298 12.88 12.49 -0.01
C GLN A 298 11.43 12.05 0.20
N ARG A 299 10.99 11.88 1.45
CA ARG A 299 9.60 11.53 1.79
C ARG A 299 8.63 12.63 1.37
N ASP A 300 8.99 13.89 1.59
CA ASP A 300 8.17 15.04 1.22
C ASP A 300 7.98 15.11 -0.31
N ILE A 301 9.02 14.80 -1.08
CA ILE A 301 8.96 14.72 -2.55
C ILE A 301 8.09 13.55 -2.99
N GLU A 302 8.32 12.34 -2.46
CA GLU A 302 7.58 11.12 -2.83
C GLU A 302 6.07 11.26 -2.62
N ARG A 303 5.64 12.05 -1.62
CA ARG A 303 4.22 12.32 -1.35
C ARG A 303 3.66 13.53 -2.08
N SER A 304 4.49 14.31 -2.76
CA SER A 304 4.09 15.57 -3.41
C SER A 304 3.47 15.32 -4.79
N THR A 305 2.61 16.24 -5.25
CA THR A 305 2.02 16.18 -6.60
C THR A 305 3.07 16.13 -7.71
N LYS A 306 4.28 16.62 -7.44
CA LYS A 306 5.42 16.59 -8.37
C LYS A 306 5.92 15.19 -8.68
N ALA A 307 5.73 14.24 -7.78
CA ALA A 307 6.17 12.85 -7.95
C ALA A 307 5.14 11.99 -8.69
N HIS A 308 3.98 12.55 -9.04
CA HIS A 308 2.87 11.82 -9.64
C HIS A 308 2.57 12.32 -11.05
N ASN A 309 1.85 11.49 -11.82
CA ASN A 309 1.40 11.84 -13.16
C ASN A 309 0.19 12.77 -13.09
N ALA A 310 0.33 13.90 -12.41
CA ALA A 310 -0.73 14.83 -12.04
C ALA A 310 -0.39 16.27 -12.47
N VAL A 311 -1.28 17.22 -12.17
CA VAL A 311 -1.08 18.65 -12.44
C VAL A 311 -0.77 19.38 -11.14
N GLU A 312 0.38 20.04 -11.11
CA GLU A 312 0.78 20.97 -10.06
C GLU A 312 0.38 22.40 -10.44
N ILE A 313 -0.24 23.15 -9.54
CA ILE A 313 -0.64 24.55 -9.76
C ILE A 313 0.15 25.48 -8.84
N ASN A 314 0.77 26.51 -9.41
CA ASN A 314 1.52 27.56 -8.71
C ASN A 314 2.59 27.05 -7.73
N GLY A 315 3.21 25.90 -8.00
CA GLY A 315 4.26 25.36 -7.13
C GLY A 315 3.75 24.50 -5.96
N GLU A 316 2.44 24.19 -5.91
CA GLU A 316 1.77 23.60 -4.74
C GLU A 316 1.13 22.24 -5.02
N ASN A 317 1.02 21.46 -3.94
CA ASN A 317 0.36 20.15 -3.96
C ASN A 317 -1.16 20.27 -4.02
N SER A 318 -1.81 19.27 -4.63
CA SER A 318 -3.27 19.13 -4.69
C SER A 318 -3.90 18.84 -3.31
N SER A 319 -3.13 18.19 -2.44
CA SER A 319 -3.42 17.94 -1.03
C SER A 319 -2.22 18.32 -0.17
N GLU A 320 -2.44 18.84 1.04
CA GLU A 320 -1.36 19.32 1.90
C GLU A 320 -0.71 18.16 2.67
N VAL A 321 0.39 17.62 2.12
CA VAL A 321 1.27 16.65 2.79
C VAL A 321 2.32 17.39 3.63
N TRP A 322 2.15 17.46 4.95
CA TRP A 322 2.96 18.33 5.83
C TRP A 322 3.82 17.59 6.86
N GLY A 323 3.81 16.26 6.84
CA GLY A 323 4.72 15.41 7.62
C GLY A 323 4.71 13.99 7.07
N GLY A 324 5.55 13.09 7.60
CA GLY A 324 5.74 11.74 7.04
C GLY A 324 4.47 10.90 6.85
N PHE A 325 3.45 11.14 7.69
CA PHE A 325 2.15 10.46 7.68
C PHE A 325 0.95 11.40 7.89
N ARG A 326 1.05 12.68 7.49
CA ARG A 326 -0.02 13.67 7.72
C ARG A 326 -0.48 14.36 6.44
N VAL A 327 -1.80 14.39 6.22
CA VAL A 327 -2.45 15.08 5.10
C VAL A 327 -3.57 15.98 5.60
N ALA A 328 -3.58 17.23 5.15
CA ALA A 328 -4.64 18.23 5.37
C ALA A 328 -5.12 18.80 4.02
N ASN A 329 -6.12 19.70 4.05
CA ASN A 329 -6.61 20.43 2.87
C ASN A 329 -6.71 19.57 1.59
N ARG A 330 -7.40 18.44 1.73
CA ARG A 330 -7.43 17.36 0.74
C ARG A 330 -8.21 17.80 -0.50
N ALA A 331 -7.73 17.38 -1.66
CA ALA A 331 -8.50 17.38 -2.89
C ALA A 331 -9.67 16.40 -2.78
N ASN A 332 -10.86 16.85 -3.16
CA ASN A 332 -12.07 16.04 -3.26
C ASN A 332 -12.54 16.05 -4.70
N ILE A 333 -13.09 14.93 -5.16
CA ILE A 333 -13.67 14.80 -6.49
C ILE A 333 -15.07 15.43 -6.47
N VAL A 334 -15.23 16.54 -7.18
CA VAL A 334 -16.50 17.32 -7.20
C VAL A 334 -17.37 17.00 -8.41
N GLU A 335 -16.77 16.45 -9.47
CA GLU A 335 -17.49 15.96 -10.64
C GLU A 335 -16.79 14.70 -11.17
N LEU A 336 -17.58 13.69 -11.53
CA LEU A 336 -17.10 12.47 -12.18
C LEU A 336 -18.10 12.08 -13.28
N ALA A 337 -17.59 11.87 -14.49
CA ALA A 337 -18.34 11.32 -15.61
C ALA A 337 -17.50 10.23 -16.26
N GLU A 338 -18.04 9.02 -16.32
CA GLU A 338 -17.34 7.85 -16.83
C GLU A 338 -18.21 6.99 -17.74
N ASP A 339 -17.58 6.49 -18.80
CA ASP A 339 -18.07 5.44 -19.68
C ASP A 339 -16.92 4.48 -20.05
N THR A 340 -17.21 3.47 -20.87
CA THR A 340 -16.23 2.41 -21.23
C THR A 340 -14.96 2.91 -21.95
N SER A 341 -14.99 4.11 -22.51
CA SER A 341 -13.92 4.67 -23.34
C SER A 341 -13.43 6.02 -22.85
N ARG A 342 -14.05 6.58 -21.81
CA ARG A 342 -13.79 7.93 -21.35
C ARG A 342 -14.00 8.04 -19.85
N ILE A 343 -13.05 8.66 -19.17
CA ILE A 343 -13.16 9.04 -17.77
C ILE A 343 -12.84 10.52 -17.67
N LYS A 344 -13.72 11.30 -17.05
CA LYS A 344 -13.51 12.73 -16.79
C LYS A 344 -13.83 13.02 -15.33
N ALA A 345 -12.88 13.63 -14.62
CA ALA A 345 -13.03 13.97 -13.23
C ALA A 345 -12.52 15.38 -12.93
N THR A 346 -13.18 16.06 -12.00
CA THR A 346 -12.80 17.39 -11.50
C THR A 346 -12.53 17.31 -10.01
N HIS A 347 -11.40 17.88 -9.56
CA HIS A 347 -11.10 18.00 -8.13
C HIS A 347 -10.92 19.45 -7.67
N ASP A 348 -11.15 19.68 -6.38
CA ASP A 348 -11.15 21.01 -5.75
C ASP A 348 -9.88 21.34 -4.93
N GLY A 349 -8.82 20.54 -5.05
CA GLY A 349 -7.60 20.65 -4.23
C GLY A 349 -6.94 22.03 -4.23
N TYR A 350 -7.06 22.78 -5.33
CA TYR A 350 -6.52 24.13 -5.48
C TYR A 350 -7.54 25.24 -5.21
N ASN A 351 -8.80 24.90 -4.96
CA ASN A 351 -9.90 25.85 -4.88
C ASN A 351 -9.79 26.76 -3.65
N LYS A 352 -9.46 26.21 -2.48
CA LYS A 352 -9.33 27.01 -1.25
C LYS A 352 -8.22 28.06 -1.33
N LYS A 353 -7.08 27.72 -1.95
CA LYS A 353 -5.88 28.57 -1.99
C LYS A 353 -5.88 29.51 -3.20
N PHE A 354 -6.36 29.05 -4.35
CA PHE A 354 -6.26 29.78 -5.62
C PHE A 354 -7.60 30.01 -6.33
N GLY A 355 -8.69 29.40 -5.83
CA GLY A 355 -9.99 29.44 -6.49
C GLY A 355 -10.00 28.74 -7.84
N VAL A 356 -9.15 27.73 -8.02
CA VAL A 356 -8.99 26.95 -9.27
C VAL A 356 -9.50 25.53 -9.05
N LEU A 357 -10.30 25.04 -9.99
CA LEU A 357 -10.65 23.63 -10.13
C LEU A 357 -9.81 23.05 -11.26
N HIS A 358 -9.35 21.81 -11.08
CA HIS A 358 -8.65 21.07 -12.11
C HIS A 358 -9.51 19.90 -12.57
N THR A 359 -9.72 19.84 -13.88
CA THR A 359 -10.43 18.77 -14.56
C THR A 359 -9.49 18.02 -15.48
N ARG A 360 -9.42 16.70 -15.33
CA ARG A 360 -8.73 15.80 -16.26
C ARG A 360 -9.73 14.91 -16.99
N GLU A 361 -9.49 14.71 -18.27
CA GLU A 361 -10.21 13.75 -19.11
C GLU A 361 -9.23 12.80 -19.79
N TRP A 362 -9.48 11.50 -19.66
CA TRP A 362 -8.86 10.44 -20.44
C TRP A 362 -9.85 9.92 -21.47
N ILE A 363 -9.42 9.82 -22.73
CA ILE A 363 -10.12 9.12 -23.80
C ILE A 363 -9.23 7.94 -24.24
N PHE A 364 -9.79 6.74 -24.17
CA PHE A 364 -9.12 5.46 -24.38
C PHE A 364 -9.47 4.87 -25.75
N GLU A 365 -8.59 5.10 -26.73
CA GLU A 365 -8.70 4.52 -28.06
C GLU A 365 -7.82 3.26 -28.19
N ASP A 366 -7.98 2.48 -29.25
CA ASP A 366 -7.26 1.20 -29.37
C ASP A 366 -5.74 1.35 -29.60
N LYS A 367 -5.31 2.49 -30.15
CA LYS A 367 -3.91 2.78 -30.49
C LYS A 367 -3.34 4.01 -29.79
N LYS A 368 -4.13 4.69 -28.96
CA LYS A 368 -3.70 5.87 -28.23
C LYS A 368 -4.54 6.15 -27.00
N ILE A 369 -3.95 6.89 -26.07
CA ILE A 369 -4.65 7.54 -24.98
C ILE A 369 -4.51 9.04 -25.18
N ILE A 370 -5.65 9.72 -25.08
CA ILE A 370 -5.73 11.17 -25.12
C ILE A 370 -5.99 11.64 -23.70
N ILE A 371 -5.18 12.59 -23.23
CA ILE A 371 -5.33 13.21 -21.91
C ILE A 371 -5.54 14.71 -22.13
N THR A 372 -6.59 15.25 -21.55
CA THR A 372 -6.86 16.69 -21.57
C THR A 372 -6.98 17.21 -20.14
N ASP A 373 -6.15 18.19 -19.80
CA ASP A 373 -6.23 18.91 -18.54
C ASP A 373 -6.82 20.30 -18.78
N SER A 374 -7.77 20.70 -17.93
CA SER A 374 -8.41 22.01 -17.99
C SER A 374 -8.51 22.63 -16.59
N LEU A 375 -8.17 23.91 -16.50
CA LEU A 375 -8.24 24.70 -15.28
C LEU A 375 -9.40 25.69 -15.39
N SER A 376 -10.17 25.84 -14.31
CA SER A 376 -11.31 26.76 -14.29
C SER A 376 -10.92 28.23 -14.44
N LYS A 377 -9.65 28.57 -14.21
CA LYS A 377 -9.04 29.90 -14.39
C LYS A 377 -7.62 29.75 -14.93
N ASP A 378 -7.13 30.82 -15.54
CA ASP A 378 -5.77 30.89 -16.04
C ASP A 378 -4.79 30.98 -14.85
N CYS A 379 -3.87 30.03 -14.74
CA CYS A 379 -2.82 30.00 -13.71
C CYS A 379 -1.60 29.19 -14.18
N SER A 380 -0.44 29.41 -13.56
CA SER A 380 0.76 28.64 -13.88
C SER A 380 0.60 27.20 -13.42
N ALA A 381 0.64 26.25 -14.35
CA ALA A 381 0.51 24.83 -14.04
C ALA A 381 1.57 24.00 -14.76
N VAL A 382 1.94 22.88 -14.14
CA VAL A 382 2.89 21.90 -14.68
C VAL A 382 2.27 20.51 -14.59
N ALA A 383 2.03 19.88 -15.73
CA ALA A 383 1.67 18.47 -15.80
C ALA A 383 2.93 17.61 -15.91
N ARG A 384 2.93 16.41 -15.31
CA ARG A 384 4.06 15.48 -15.37
C ARG A 384 3.68 14.11 -15.89
N LEU A 385 4.62 13.48 -16.59
CA LEU A 385 4.57 12.07 -16.99
C LEU A 385 5.90 11.41 -16.60
N HIS A 386 5.86 10.50 -15.64
CA HIS A 386 7.00 9.74 -15.12
C HIS A 386 7.11 8.42 -15.87
N PHE A 387 8.26 8.17 -16.49
CA PHE A 387 8.49 6.98 -17.29
C PHE A 387 9.30 5.95 -16.51
N HIS A 388 9.05 4.67 -16.77
CA HIS A 388 9.85 3.57 -16.19
C HIS A 388 11.33 3.73 -16.57
N PRO A 389 12.30 3.35 -15.71
CA PRO A 389 13.75 3.50 -15.98
C PRO A 389 14.24 2.88 -17.30
N ASP A 390 13.54 1.88 -17.82
CA ASP A 390 13.90 1.22 -19.09
C ASP A 390 13.43 2.00 -20.33
N ILE A 391 12.64 3.06 -20.17
CA ILE A 391 12.15 3.90 -21.27
C ILE A 391 13.19 4.96 -21.60
N ARG A 392 13.58 5.04 -22.89
CA ARG A 392 14.55 6.02 -23.37
C ARG A 392 13.84 7.25 -23.91
N GLU A 393 14.56 8.35 -23.98
CA GLU A 393 14.04 9.63 -24.50
C GLU A 393 13.48 9.50 -25.93
N GLU A 394 14.14 8.73 -26.80
CA GLU A 394 13.64 8.43 -28.17
C GLU A 394 12.24 7.81 -28.15
N ASP A 395 12.00 6.88 -27.23
CA ASP A 395 10.72 6.17 -27.09
C ASP A 395 9.62 7.14 -26.62
N ILE A 396 9.97 8.11 -25.77
CA ILE A 396 9.07 9.17 -25.31
C ILE A 396 8.71 10.10 -26.47
N LEU A 397 9.71 10.60 -27.21
CA LEU A 397 9.52 11.55 -28.32
C LEU A 397 8.72 10.94 -29.48
N GLU A 398 8.81 9.63 -29.71
CA GLU A 398 8.01 8.93 -30.73
C GLU A 398 6.52 8.82 -30.32
N ARG A 399 6.27 8.59 -29.03
CA ARG A 399 4.93 8.22 -28.52
C ARG A 399 4.13 9.38 -27.97
N VAL A 400 4.78 10.35 -27.35
CA VAL A 400 4.11 11.44 -26.63
C VAL A 400 4.06 12.69 -27.50
N ASN A 401 2.85 13.13 -27.81
CA ASN A 401 2.61 14.34 -28.60
C ASN A 401 1.85 15.34 -27.74
N ILE A 402 2.39 16.55 -27.62
CA ILE A 402 1.81 17.62 -26.82
C ILE A 402 1.33 18.72 -27.76
N GLN A 403 0.08 19.14 -27.61
CA GLN A 403 -0.47 20.22 -28.44
C GLN A 403 -0.05 21.59 -27.88
N HIS A 404 0.54 22.44 -28.72
CA HIS A 404 0.86 23.85 -28.42
C HIS A 404 1.85 24.11 -27.25
N SER A 405 2.58 23.09 -26.76
CA SER A 405 3.63 23.25 -25.76
C SER A 405 4.89 22.48 -26.15
N ALA A 406 6.04 22.98 -25.69
CA ALA A 406 7.31 22.27 -25.83
C ALA A 406 7.40 21.15 -24.77
N LEU A 407 7.96 20.02 -25.18
CA LEU A 407 8.24 18.88 -24.30
C LEU A 407 9.60 19.12 -23.62
N SER A 408 9.64 19.07 -22.29
CA SER A 408 10.87 19.12 -21.50
C SER A 408 11.09 17.79 -20.82
N VAL A 409 12.15 17.06 -21.20
CA VAL A 409 12.54 15.82 -20.54
C VAL A 409 13.55 16.15 -19.44
N GLN A 410 13.28 15.68 -18.24
CA GLN A 410 14.11 15.85 -17.05
C GLN A 410 14.37 14.48 -16.41
N HIS A 411 15.22 14.47 -15.39
CA HIS A 411 15.44 13.28 -14.57
C HIS A 411 14.64 13.33 -13.28
N TYR A 412 14.21 12.15 -12.82
CA TYR A 412 13.63 11.95 -11.50
C TYR A 412 14.17 10.66 -10.86
N SER A 413 13.88 10.48 -9.57
CA SER A 413 14.20 9.26 -8.83
C SER A 413 12.98 8.35 -8.79
N TYR A 414 13.06 7.20 -9.45
CA TYR A 414 12.07 6.12 -9.36
C TYR A 414 12.41 5.18 -8.20
N SER A 415 11.44 4.88 -7.36
CA SER A 415 11.58 4.18 -6.09
C SER A 415 10.77 2.88 -6.07
N PRO A 416 11.24 1.81 -6.74
CA PRO A 416 10.48 0.55 -6.82
C PRO A 416 10.51 -0.26 -5.53
N GLU A 417 11.47 -0.01 -4.64
CA GLU A 417 11.72 -0.75 -3.40
C GLU A 417 12.22 0.22 -2.32
N PHE A 418 12.00 -0.08 -1.04
CA PHE A 418 12.61 0.68 0.05
C PHE A 418 14.14 0.71 -0.06
N ASN A 419 14.74 1.88 0.22
CA ASN A 419 16.18 2.18 0.06
C ASN A 419 16.76 1.97 -1.34
N LYS A 420 15.92 1.90 -2.38
CA LYS A 420 16.38 1.76 -3.76
C LYS A 420 15.77 2.87 -4.60
N THR A 421 16.64 3.71 -5.16
CA THR A 421 16.26 4.72 -6.14
C THR A 421 17.01 4.46 -7.45
N LEU A 422 16.31 4.59 -8.56
CA LEU A 422 16.84 4.47 -9.91
C LEU A 422 16.61 5.81 -10.62
N GLN A 423 17.59 6.27 -11.38
CA GLN A 423 17.41 7.44 -12.22
C GLN A 423 16.50 7.07 -13.40
N ALA A 424 15.49 7.89 -13.66
CA ALA A 424 14.54 7.71 -14.75
C ALA A 424 14.18 9.06 -15.38
N LEU A 425 13.31 9.05 -16.39
CA LEU A 425 12.93 10.23 -17.17
C LEU A 425 11.50 10.69 -16.82
N VAL A 426 11.33 11.99 -16.63
CA VAL A 426 10.02 12.64 -16.47
C VAL A 426 9.85 13.70 -17.53
N VAL A 427 8.67 13.80 -18.12
CA VAL A 427 8.29 14.93 -18.97
C VAL A 427 7.54 15.94 -18.12
N GLU A 428 8.03 17.19 -18.09
CA GLU A 428 7.33 18.31 -17.47
C GLU A 428 6.73 19.23 -18.56
N ILE A 429 5.46 19.59 -18.39
CA ILE A 429 4.69 20.33 -19.39
C ILE A 429 4.02 21.53 -18.74
N SER A 430 4.59 22.71 -18.97
CA SER A 430 4.00 23.97 -18.50
C SER A 430 2.81 24.38 -19.36
N PHE A 431 1.72 24.79 -18.71
CA PHE A 431 0.51 25.30 -19.36
C PHE A 431 -0.23 26.30 -18.46
N VAL A 432 -1.21 27.01 -19.03
CA VAL A 432 -1.95 28.08 -18.32
C VAL A 432 -3.42 27.75 -18.06
N LYS A 433 -4.08 27.07 -19.01
CA LYS A 433 -5.53 26.81 -18.93
C LYS A 433 -5.92 25.44 -19.43
N ASN A 434 -5.50 25.12 -20.65
CA ASN A 434 -5.81 23.83 -21.27
C ASN A 434 -4.50 23.19 -21.74
N LEU A 435 -4.41 21.88 -21.56
CA LEU A 435 -3.32 21.05 -22.05
C LEU A 435 -3.92 19.81 -22.70
N ARG A 436 -3.35 19.39 -23.83
CA ARG A 436 -3.69 18.15 -24.50
C ARG A 436 -2.45 17.34 -24.78
N ILE A 437 -2.47 16.09 -24.33
CA ILE A 437 -1.42 15.09 -24.51
C ILE A 437 -2.02 13.90 -25.27
N GLU A 438 -1.28 13.39 -26.24
CA GLU A 438 -1.60 12.13 -26.92
C GLU A 438 -0.43 11.15 -26.75
N ILE A 439 -0.71 9.98 -26.15
CA ILE A 439 0.24 8.88 -25.98
C ILE A 439 -0.11 7.78 -26.97
N LYS A 440 0.77 7.50 -27.93
CA LYS A 440 0.63 6.42 -28.92
C LYS A 440 1.10 5.07 -28.34
N ILE A 441 0.36 4.00 -28.64
CA ILE A 441 0.55 2.63 -28.11
C ILE A 441 1.27 1.70 -29.08
#